data_AF-A0A7V5BI01-F1
#
_entry.id   AF-A0A7V5BI01-F1
#
_cell.length_a   1.000
_cell.length_b   1.000
_cell.length_c   1.000
_cell.angle_alpha   90.00
_cell.angle_beta   90.00
_cell.angle_gamma   90.00
#
_symmetry.space_group_name_H-M   'P 1'
#
loop_
_entity.id
_entity.type
_entity.pdbx_description
1 polymer ?
#
loop_
_entity_poly.entity_id
_entity_poly.type
_entity_poly.pdbx_seq_one_letter_code
_entity_poly.pdbx_strand_id
1 'polypeptide(L)' 'MKYIFLTLFTLALAQKSLWAQDAHFSQFAAAPLEINPAMSGIFNGKFKANLNYRSQWGSIIGSDAFKTA' A
#
# COMPACT_ATOMS: atom_id res chain seq x y z
N MET A 1 -38.95 -17.12 14.92
CA MET A 1 -39.26 -15.88 14.16
C MET A 1 -39.17 -14.60 15.00
N LYS A 2 -39.76 -14.53 16.21
CA LYS A 2 -39.83 -13.28 17.01
C LYS A 2 -38.48 -12.59 17.26
N TYR A 3 -37.41 -13.35 17.51
CA TYR A 3 -36.09 -12.78 17.81
C TYR A 3 -35.21 -12.56 16.59
N ILE A 4 -35.55 -13.15 15.44
CA ILE A 4 -34.75 -13.03 14.20
C ILE A 4 -34.73 -11.59 13.69
N PHE A 5 -35.87 -10.90 13.73
CA PHE A 5 -35.93 -9.49 13.35
C PHE A 5 -35.11 -8.61 14.28
N LEU A 6 -35.15 -8.90 15.59
CA LEU A 6 -34.37 -8.16 16.59
C LEU A 6 -32.86 -8.37 16.37
N THR A 7 -32.43 -9.60 16.12
CA THR A 7 -31.03 -9.93 15.87
C THR A 7 -30.52 -9.30 14.57
N LEU A 8 -31.34 -9.27 13.52
CA LEU A 8 -30.98 -8.61 12.25
C LEU A 8 -30.91 -7.09 12.41
N PHE A 9 -31.82 -6.51 13.19
CA PHE A 9 -31.83 -5.09 13.47
C PHE A 9 -30.61 -4.63 14.28
N THR A 10 -30.20 -5.40 15.29
CA THR A 10 -28.99 -5.09 16.08
C THR A 10 -27.71 -5.26 15.26
N LEU A 11 -27.64 -6.25 14.36
CA LEU A 11 -26.50 -6.42 13.44
C LEU A 11 -26.37 -5.26 12.46
N ALA A 12 -27.49 -4.75 11.95
CA ALA A 12 -27.49 -3.60 11.02
C ALA A 12 -26.96 -2.32 11.69
N LEU A 13 -27.23 -2.14 12.99
CA LEU A 13 -26.75 -1.00 13.76
C LEU A 13 -25.27 -1.10 14.18
N ALA A 14 -24.66 -2.29 14.08
CA ALA A 14 -23.27 -2.53 14.48
C ALA A 14 -22.23 -2.18 13.41
N GLN A 15 -22.63 -1.59 12.28
CA GLN A 15 -21.75 -1.20 11.19
C GLN A 15 -20.84 -0.02 11.62
N LYS A 16 -19.62 -0.30 12.05
CA LYS A 16 -18.58 0.74 12.20
C LYS A 16 -17.75 0.84 10.93
N SER A 17 -17.54 2.07 10.45
CA SER A 17 -16.57 2.39 9.41
C SER A 17 -15.16 2.09 9.95
N LEU A 18 -14.62 0.92 9.59
CA LEU A 18 -13.24 0.57 9.88
C LEU A 18 -12.32 1.29 8.88
N TRP A 19 -11.46 2.15 9.38
CA TRP A 19 -10.34 2.72 8.63
C TRP A 19 -9.19 1.71 8.72
N ALA A 20 -9.24 0.69 7.88
CA ALA A 20 -8.22 -0.34 7.86
C ALA A 20 -7.30 -0.16 6.66
N GLN A 21 -6.01 -0.20 6.98
CA GLN A 21 -4.84 -0.06 6.11
C GLN A 21 -4.69 1.34 5.52
N ASP A 22 -3.62 2.02 5.95
CA ASP A 22 -3.02 3.04 5.12
C ASP A 22 -2.81 2.43 3.73
N ALA A 23 -3.08 3.19 2.67
CA ALA A 23 -2.70 2.74 1.34
C ALA A 23 -1.17 2.69 1.31
N HIS A 24 -0.60 1.54 1.67
CA HIS A 24 0.81 1.25 1.42
C HIS A 24 0.94 1.12 -0.09
N PHE A 25 1.27 2.24 -0.73
CA PHE A 25 1.60 2.28 -2.15
C PHE A 25 2.77 1.32 -2.38
N SER A 26 2.42 0.11 -2.74
CA SER A 26 3.37 -0.91 -3.10
C SER A 26 3.77 -0.58 -4.52
N GLN A 27 4.86 0.19 -4.63
CA GLN A 27 5.46 0.64 -5.89
C GLN A 27 6.09 -0.53 -6.67
N PHE A 28 5.40 -1.68 -6.75
CA PHE A 28 5.95 -2.90 -7.31
C PHE A 28 6.36 -2.71 -8.79
N ALA A 29 5.63 -1.87 -9.51
CA ALA A 29 5.95 -1.52 -10.90
C ALA A 29 6.99 -0.38 -11.05
N ALA A 30 7.22 0.42 -10.00
CA ALA A 30 8.14 1.57 -10.07
C ALA A 30 9.61 1.15 -9.86
N ALA A 31 9.83 0.08 -9.09
CA ALA A 31 11.16 -0.45 -8.80
C ALA A 31 11.28 -1.95 -9.15
N PRO A 32 11.14 -2.33 -10.44
CA PRO A 32 11.18 -3.74 -10.85
C PRO A 32 12.51 -4.43 -10.47
N LEU A 33 13.63 -3.69 -10.46
CA LEU A 33 14.94 -4.20 -10.09
C LEU A 33 15.04 -4.63 -8.62
N GLU A 34 14.28 -4.00 -7.72
CA GLU A 34 14.25 -4.33 -6.28
C GLU A 34 13.49 -5.63 -6.00
N ILE A 35 12.67 -6.10 -6.94
CA ILE A 35 11.85 -7.31 -6.81
C ILE A 35 12.50 -8.45 -7.58
N ASN A 36 12.74 -8.22 -8.87
CA ASN A 36 13.33 -9.19 -9.77
C ASN A 36 13.89 -8.48 -11.01
N PRO A 37 15.22 -8.56 -11.27
CA PRO A 37 15.83 -7.98 -12.46
C PRO A 37 15.16 -8.36 -13.79
N ALA A 38 14.56 -9.56 -13.89
CA ALA A 38 13.83 -10.01 -15.08
C ALA A 38 12.59 -9.17 -15.40
N MET A 39 12.01 -8.48 -14.41
CA MET A 39 10.85 -7.60 -14.62
C MET A 39 11.20 -6.29 -15.33
N SER A 40 12.49 -5.94 -15.47
CA SER A 40 12.92 -4.73 -16.18
C SER A 40 12.50 -4.71 -17.66
N GLY A 41 12.41 -5.89 -18.29
CA GLY A 41 12.01 -6.05 -19.69
C GLY A 41 10.50 -6.12 -19.94
N ILE A 42 9.67 -6.16 -18.89
CA ILE A 42 8.22 -6.26 -19.02
C ILE A 42 7.62 -4.85 -19.14
N PHE A 43 7.75 -4.27 -20.33
CA PHE A 43 7.09 -3.00 -20.69
C PHE A 43 6.93 -2.89 -22.21
N ASN A 44 6.01 -2.03 -22.65
CA ASN A 44 5.84 -1.74 -24.07
C ASN A 44 6.72 -0.54 -24.45
N GLY A 45 7.88 -0.79 -25.07
CA GLY A 45 8.78 0.26 -25.55
C GLY A 45 10.20 -0.23 -25.85
N LYS A 46 11.05 0.67 -26.35
CA LYS A 46 12.46 0.36 -26.65
C LYS A 46 13.42 0.73 -25.52
N PHE A 47 13.07 1.77 -24.77
CA PHE A 47 13.89 2.30 -23.69
C PHE A 47 13.00 2.65 -22.51
N LYS A 48 13.47 2.34 -21.31
CA LYS A 48 12.82 2.67 -20.04
C LYS A 48 13.91 3.06 -19.05
N ALA A 49 13.78 4.25 -18.48
CA ALA A 49 14.58 4.73 -17.35
C ALA A 49 13.64 4.92 -16.16
N ASN A 50 14.09 4.57 -14.96
CA ASN A 50 13.32 4.75 -13.72
C ASN A 50 14.22 5.46 -12.71
N LEU A 51 13.68 6.48 -12.05
CA LEU A 51 14.33 7.18 -10.95
C LEU A 51 13.48 6.95 -9.70
N ASN A 52 14.05 6.30 -8.70
CA ASN A 52 13.34 5.94 -7.48
C ASN A 52 13.95 6.71 -6.29
N TYR A 53 13.19 7.66 -5.75
CA TYR A 53 13.54 8.35 -4.51
C TYR A 53 12.62 7.89 -3.39
N ARG A 54 13.21 7.42 -2.29
CA ARG A 54 12.50 6.98 -1.10
C ARG A 54 13.11 7.63 0.12
N SER A 55 12.27 8.27 0.92
CA SER A 55 12.60 8.79 2.25
C SER A 55 11.64 8.16 3.25
N GLN A 56 12.14 7.43 4.24
CA GLN A 56 11.30 6.77 5.25
C GLN A 56 11.68 7.18 6.66
N TRP A 57 10.69 7.12 7.57
CA TRP A 57 10.87 7.30 9.01
C TRP A 57 11.42 8.67 9.44
N GLY A 58 11.43 9.67 8.56
CA GLY A 58 11.90 11.03 8.88
C GLY A 58 11.21 11.66 10.09
N SER A 59 9.92 11.37 10.29
CA SER A 59 9.16 11.83 11.45
C SER A 59 9.57 11.17 12.78
N ILE A 60 10.25 10.02 12.73
CA ILE A 60 10.55 9.17 13.90
C ILE A 60 12.06 9.19 14.22
N ILE A 61 12.94 9.14 13.21
CA ILE A 61 14.40 9.07 13.36
C ILE A 61 15.16 10.31 12.87
N GLY A 62 14.45 11.33 12.37
CA GLY A 62 15.05 12.63 12.06
C GLY A 62 16.18 12.57 11.03
N SER A 63 17.39 12.96 11.43
CA SER A 63 18.58 13.00 10.56
C SER A 63 19.06 11.62 10.12
N ASP A 64 18.77 10.58 10.90
CA ASP A 64 19.21 9.20 10.63
C ASP A 64 18.24 8.44 9.72
N ALA A 65 17.21 9.14 9.22
CA ALA A 65 16.21 8.61 8.32
C ALA A 65 16.83 8.10 7.02
N PHE A 66 16.46 6.87 6.64
CA PHE A 66 16.91 6.26 5.40
C PHE A 66 16.38 7.04 4.18
N LYS A 67 17.31 7.43 3.30
CA LYS A 67 17.03 8.07 2.01
C LYS A 67 17.82 7.37 0.92
N THR A 68 17.18 7.09 -0.22
CA THR A 68 17.92 6.64 -1.40
C THR A 68 18.57 7.83 -2.11
N ALA A 69 19.72 7.59 -2.73
CA ALA A 69 20.49 8.58 -3.48
C ALA A 69 19.78 8.99 -4.79
#